data_AF-X0RB20-F1
#
_entry.id   AF-X0RB20-F1
#
_cell.length_a   1.000
_cell.length_b   1.000
_cell.length_c   1.000
_cell.angle_alpha   90.00
_cell.angle_beta   90.00
_cell.angle_gamma   90.00
#
_symmetry.space_group_name_H-M   'P 1'
#
loop_
_entity.id
_entity.type
_entity.pdbx_description
1 polymer ?
#
loop_
_entity_poly.entity_id
_entity_poly.type
_entity_poly.pdbx_seq_one_letter_code
_entity_poly.pdbx_strand_id
1 'polypeptide(L)'
;MTQVRLPRPGTRPCARHLVGVLAVAVLAGCAAPDPLTPTIAATYTARPMTDGAQIIPPTDSPPPKPPLPESCGALASLRPGPQRPPGQMPTGGSLAEITGRGRLIVGVDQNTNLFSFRDPTTGTLQGFDIDVAKEIARDIFGDPTKVEFRLLTTAGRFSALENNDVDVVAHGFSITCERAQRVGFSTEYFRAFQRILVPRGSDIAGPADLAGKRVCTFLDTTSLGTVQRVAPDATIIAVPDWDDCLVTMQKRQADATSTSDSLLAGLASQDPNFQIVGPRLETEEHWAIGVNKYKEDLVRFVNGTLDRLRADGTWMSIYDRWIAAPLGPVAGPPPATYRD
;
A
#
# COMPACT_ATOMS: atom_id res chain seq x y z
N MET A 1 -33.00 58.84 23.50
CA MET A 1 -32.83 59.53 24.80
C MET A 1 -32.63 58.47 25.88
N THR A 2 -31.60 58.66 26.71
CA THR A 2 -31.43 58.13 28.08
C THR A 2 -31.05 56.64 28.21
N GLN A 3 -29.76 56.26 28.25
CA GLN A 3 -28.74 56.35 29.34
C GLN A 3 -28.81 55.22 30.39
N VAL A 4 -27.76 54.41 30.35
CA VAL A 4 -27.32 53.37 31.30
C VAL A 4 -26.89 54.02 32.64
N ARG A 5 -27.20 53.37 33.77
CA ARG A 5 -26.62 53.71 35.09
C ARG A 5 -26.00 52.47 35.75
N LEU A 6 -24.70 52.57 36.04
CA LEU A 6 -23.93 51.69 36.92
C LEU A 6 -24.08 52.12 38.38
N PRO A 7 -24.02 51.21 39.37
CA PRO A 7 -23.81 51.58 40.77
C PRO A 7 -22.32 51.61 41.15
N ARG A 8 -21.97 52.57 42.02
CA ARG A 8 -20.66 52.79 42.66
C ARG A 8 -20.64 52.23 44.10
N PRO A 9 -19.45 52.04 44.69
CA PRO A 9 -19.23 51.20 45.87
C PRO A 9 -19.45 51.93 47.21
N GLY A 10 -19.88 51.17 48.22
CA GLY A 10 -20.02 51.63 49.61
C GLY A 10 -18.78 51.30 50.45
N THR A 11 -18.27 52.32 51.15
CA THR A 11 -17.19 52.26 52.15
C THR A 11 -17.76 52.31 53.58
N ARG A 12 -17.08 51.66 54.56
CA ARG A 12 -16.81 52.07 55.99
C ARG A 12 -16.79 50.84 56.96
N PRO A 13 -16.20 50.92 58.18
CA PRO A 13 -14.75 50.89 58.46
C PRO A 13 -14.34 49.92 59.62
N CYS A 14 -13.03 49.89 59.90
CA CYS A 14 -12.26 49.15 60.91
C CYS A 14 -12.83 49.00 62.33
N ALA A 15 -12.54 47.85 62.97
CA ALA A 15 -11.74 47.79 64.22
C ALA A 15 -11.28 46.35 64.59
N ARG A 16 -9.95 46.18 64.63
CA ARG A 16 -9.07 45.37 65.51
C ARG A 16 -9.65 44.14 66.25
N HIS A 17 -8.98 42.99 66.10
CA HIS A 17 -8.16 42.37 67.17
C HIS A 17 -7.14 41.38 66.58
N LEU A 18 -5.88 41.49 67.03
CA LEU A 18 -4.79 40.53 66.82
C LEU A 18 -5.16 39.17 67.42
N VAL A 19 -4.68 38.07 66.81
CA VAL A 19 -3.85 37.01 67.45
C VAL A 19 -3.51 35.94 66.38
N GLY A 20 -2.24 35.51 66.33
CA GLY A 20 -1.89 34.15 65.90
C GLY A 20 -1.20 34.01 64.54
N VAL A 21 0.13 34.20 64.53
CA VAL A 21 1.04 33.84 63.43
C VAL A 21 1.15 32.31 63.34
N LEU A 22 0.92 31.73 62.16
CA LEU A 22 1.56 30.49 61.74
C LEU A 22 2.00 30.64 60.27
N ALA A 23 3.28 30.93 60.09
CA ALA A 23 3.93 30.99 58.79
C ALA A 23 4.22 29.57 58.30
N VAL A 24 3.47 29.11 57.30
CA VAL A 24 3.85 27.94 56.50
C VAL A 24 4.61 28.47 55.29
N ALA A 25 5.93 28.38 55.35
CA ALA A 25 6.81 28.68 54.22
C ALA A 25 6.68 27.55 53.19
N VAL A 26 5.86 27.76 52.16
CA VAL A 26 5.86 26.91 50.96
C VAL A 26 7.08 27.31 50.14
N LEU A 27 8.16 26.54 50.26
CA LEU A 27 9.30 26.61 49.36
C LEU A 27 8.82 26.20 47.96
N ALA A 28 8.49 27.18 47.13
CA ALA A 28 8.33 26.99 45.70
C ALA A 28 9.72 26.69 45.12
N GLY A 29 10.07 25.40 45.09
CA GLY A 29 11.21 24.91 44.33
C GLY A 29 10.97 25.23 42.86
N CYS A 30 11.75 26.16 42.31
CA CYS A 30 11.83 26.36 40.88
C CYS A 30 12.44 25.10 40.27
N ALA A 31 11.60 24.19 39.78
CA ALA A 31 12.05 23.17 38.85
C ALA A 31 12.47 23.92 37.58
N ALA A 32 13.77 23.90 37.26
CA ALA A 32 14.23 24.33 35.95
C ALA A 32 13.49 23.47 34.90
N PRO A 33 12.91 24.06 33.84
CA PRO A 33 12.37 23.26 32.76
C PRO A 33 13.51 22.40 32.21
N ASP A 34 13.27 21.10 32.06
CA ASP A 34 14.21 20.19 31.40
C ASP A 34 14.68 20.84 30.09
N PRO A 35 15.99 20.90 29.81
CA PRO A 35 16.45 21.51 28.58
C PRO A 35 15.84 20.77 27.39
N LEU A 36 15.16 21.52 26.51
CA LEU A 36 14.55 21.06 25.26
C LEU A 36 15.58 20.59 24.21
N THR A 37 16.80 20.25 24.61
CA THR A 37 17.78 19.64 23.74
C THR A 37 17.57 18.13 23.75
N PRO A 38 16.91 17.55 22.73
CA PRO A 38 16.91 16.10 22.58
C PRO A 38 18.35 15.62 22.55
N THR A 39 18.62 14.52 23.24
CA THR A 39 19.91 13.83 23.14
C THR A 39 20.08 13.39 21.69
N ILE A 40 20.92 14.09 20.92
CA ILE A 40 21.28 13.65 19.57
C ILE A 40 22.19 12.43 19.74
N ALA A 41 21.58 11.25 19.77
CA ALA A 41 22.28 9.96 19.75
C ALA A 41 22.78 9.60 18.34
N ALA A 42 22.35 10.34 17.31
CA ALA A 42 22.77 10.11 15.95
C ALA A 42 24.19 10.65 15.73
N THR A 43 25.13 9.76 15.47
CA THR A 43 26.43 10.13 14.91
C THR A 43 26.20 10.64 13.49
N TYR A 44 26.69 11.83 13.15
CA TYR A 44 26.58 12.43 11.79
C TYR A 44 27.23 11.59 10.66
N THR A 45 27.80 10.43 11.01
CA THR A 45 28.40 9.46 10.09
C THR A 45 27.40 8.42 9.57
N ALA A 46 26.25 8.24 10.23
CA ALA A 46 25.21 7.32 9.77
C ALA A 46 24.35 7.99 8.70
N ARG A 47 24.19 7.34 7.54
CA ARG A 47 23.32 7.85 6.47
C ARG A 47 21.86 7.81 6.96
N PRO A 48 21.07 8.89 6.82
CA PRO A 48 19.67 8.87 7.20
C PRO A 48 18.92 7.90 6.31
N MET A 49 18.31 6.88 6.92
CA MET A 49 17.41 5.95 6.25
C MET A 49 16.01 6.55 6.17
N THR A 50 15.16 6.02 5.29
CA THR A 50 13.73 6.31 5.29
C THR A 50 13.09 5.84 6.60
N ASP A 51 12.01 6.50 7.01
CA ASP A 51 11.33 6.18 8.26
C ASP A 51 10.78 4.75 8.23
N GLY A 52 10.89 4.02 9.34
CA GLY A 52 10.51 2.60 9.39
C GLY A 52 11.40 1.62 8.61
N ALA A 53 12.46 2.07 7.95
CA ALA A 53 13.39 1.19 7.24
C ALA A 53 14.16 0.25 8.19
N GLN A 54 14.33 -1.00 7.77
CA GLN A 54 15.04 -2.04 8.51
C GLN A 54 16.23 -2.57 7.70
N ILE A 55 17.37 -2.73 8.35
CA ILE A 55 18.53 -3.41 7.77
C ILE A 55 18.47 -4.88 8.19
N ILE A 56 18.31 -5.76 7.22
CA ILE A 56 18.36 -7.21 7.41
C ILE A 56 19.73 -7.68 6.91
N PRO A 57 20.60 -8.21 7.79
CA PRO A 57 21.94 -8.64 7.39
C PRO A 57 21.88 -9.93 6.54
N PRO A 58 23.00 -10.26 5.86
CA PRO A 58 23.17 -11.56 5.22
C PRO A 58 22.82 -12.74 6.14
N THR A 59 22.33 -13.83 5.56
CA THR A 59 21.94 -15.02 6.32
C THR A 59 22.34 -16.33 5.64
N ASP A 60 22.91 -17.25 6.43
CA ASP A 60 23.20 -18.62 5.99
C ASP A 60 21.94 -19.52 6.01
N SER A 61 20.80 -18.99 6.45
CA SER A 61 19.55 -19.73 6.63
C SER A 61 18.38 -18.93 6.06
N PRO A 62 18.29 -18.81 4.72
CA PRO A 62 17.20 -18.10 4.08
C PRO A 62 15.84 -18.77 4.37
N PRO A 63 14.74 -18.01 4.33
CA PRO A 63 13.41 -18.58 4.55
C PRO A 63 13.10 -19.64 3.49
N PRO A 64 12.32 -20.69 3.83
CA PRO A 64 11.94 -21.69 2.85
C PRO A 64 11.13 -21.07 1.71
N LYS A 65 11.20 -21.66 0.51
CA LYS A 65 10.36 -21.25 -0.60
C LYS A 65 8.89 -21.52 -0.25
N PRO A 66 7.99 -20.53 -0.37
CA PRO A 66 6.58 -20.74 -0.09
C PRO A 66 5.95 -21.71 -1.10
N PRO A 67 4.88 -22.43 -0.72
CA PRO A 67 4.13 -23.25 -1.65
C PRO A 67 3.52 -22.39 -2.77
N LEU A 68 3.53 -22.93 -3.99
CA LEU A 68 2.95 -22.23 -5.15
C LEU A 68 1.43 -22.09 -4.99
N PRO A 69 0.81 -20.98 -5.42
CA PRO A 69 -0.64 -20.78 -5.32
C PRO A 69 -1.46 -21.92 -5.95
N GLU A 70 -0.96 -22.55 -7.01
CA GLU A 70 -1.58 -23.70 -7.67
C GLU A 70 -1.64 -24.92 -6.76
N SER A 71 -0.61 -25.14 -5.93
CA SER A 71 -0.50 -26.33 -5.07
C SER A 71 -1.57 -26.39 -3.98
N CYS A 72 -2.17 -25.24 -3.64
CA CYS A 72 -3.27 -25.12 -2.69
C CYS A 72 -4.58 -24.66 -3.35
N GLY A 73 -4.64 -24.59 -4.68
CA GLY A 73 -5.83 -24.15 -5.42
C GLY A 73 -6.17 -22.66 -5.25
N ALA A 74 -5.24 -21.82 -4.78
CA ALA A 74 -5.51 -20.41 -4.50
C ALA A 74 -5.76 -19.55 -5.75
N LEU A 75 -5.31 -20.00 -6.94
CA LEU A 75 -5.60 -19.30 -8.20
C LEU A 75 -7.06 -19.48 -8.67
N ALA A 76 -7.77 -20.49 -8.17
CA ALA A 76 -9.16 -20.72 -8.53
C ALA A 76 -10.09 -19.92 -7.62
N SER A 77 -10.67 -18.83 -8.16
CA SER A 77 -11.61 -17.97 -7.45
C SER A 77 -13.06 -18.47 -7.58
N LEU A 78 -14.04 -17.70 -7.10
CA LEU A 78 -15.47 -18.03 -7.19
C LEU A 78 -16.06 -17.57 -8.52
N ARG A 79 -16.86 -18.42 -9.17
CA ARG A 79 -17.54 -18.10 -10.43
C ARG A 79 -18.42 -16.86 -10.29
N PRO A 80 -18.46 -15.97 -11.30
CA PRO A 80 -19.30 -14.78 -11.26
C PRO A 80 -20.76 -15.10 -10.94
N GLY A 81 -21.37 -14.28 -10.11
CA GLY A 81 -22.80 -14.34 -9.86
C GLY A 81 -23.62 -13.76 -11.03
N PRO A 82 -24.95 -13.77 -10.94
CA PRO A 82 -25.81 -13.12 -11.93
C PRO A 82 -25.42 -11.64 -12.11
N GLN A 83 -25.01 -11.28 -13.33
CA GLN A 83 -24.69 -9.91 -13.70
C GLN A 83 -25.99 -9.11 -13.81
N ARG A 84 -26.12 -8.07 -12.98
CA ARG A 84 -27.30 -7.19 -12.96
C ARG A 84 -26.93 -5.84 -13.55
N PRO A 85 -27.87 -5.12 -14.19
CA PRO A 85 -27.63 -3.75 -14.61
C PRO A 85 -27.21 -2.88 -13.42
N PRO A 86 -26.36 -1.86 -13.66
CA PRO A 86 -25.96 -0.96 -12.58
C PRO A 86 -27.17 -0.30 -11.91
N GLY A 87 -27.08 -0.09 -10.59
CA GLY A 87 -28.17 0.39 -9.76
C GLY A 87 -29.23 -0.65 -9.38
N GLN A 88 -29.11 -1.90 -9.87
CA GLN A 88 -30.03 -3.01 -9.54
C GLN A 88 -29.34 -4.11 -8.70
N MET A 89 -28.47 -3.72 -7.77
CA MET A 89 -27.78 -4.68 -6.90
C MET A 89 -28.75 -5.40 -5.96
N PRO A 90 -28.42 -6.62 -5.49
CA PRO A 90 -29.21 -7.32 -4.49
C PRO A 90 -29.50 -6.48 -3.26
N THR A 91 -30.67 -6.70 -2.66
CA THR A 91 -31.10 -6.00 -1.44
C THR A 91 -30.49 -6.57 -0.15
N GLY A 92 -29.59 -7.56 -0.25
CA GLY A 92 -28.86 -8.14 0.88
C GLY A 92 -27.41 -8.48 0.53
N GLY A 93 -26.57 -8.68 1.55
CA GLY A 93 -25.14 -8.95 1.40
C GLY A 93 -24.30 -7.69 1.24
N SER A 94 -23.04 -7.87 0.85
CA SER A 94 -22.03 -6.82 0.73
C SER A 94 -22.42 -5.75 -0.29
N LEU A 95 -23.04 -6.14 -1.40
CA LEU A 95 -23.50 -5.20 -2.42
C LEU A 95 -24.63 -4.28 -1.94
N ALA A 96 -25.49 -4.75 -1.03
CA ALA A 96 -26.51 -3.92 -0.41
C ALA A 96 -25.90 -2.89 0.55
N GLU A 97 -24.87 -3.27 1.30
CA GLU A 97 -24.11 -2.35 2.17
C GLU A 97 -23.43 -1.25 1.34
N ILE A 98 -22.77 -1.63 0.24
CA ILE A 98 -22.07 -0.70 -0.67
C ILE A 98 -23.06 0.26 -1.33
N THR A 99 -24.17 -0.25 -1.86
CA THR A 99 -25.18 0.58 -2.52
C THR A 99 -25.92 1.48 -1.55
N GLY A 100 -26.28 0.98 -0.35
CA GLY A 100 -26.88 1.78 0.71
C GLY A 100 -25.97 2.91 1.19
N ARG A 101 -24.65 2.70 1.20
CA ARG A 101 -23.65 3.74 1.48
C ARG A 101 -23.40 4.70 0.30
N GLY A 102 -23.79 4.30 -0.91
CA GLY A 102 -23.72 5.11 -2.13
C GLY A 102 -22.33 5.26 -2.76
N ARG A 103 -21.34 4.46 -2.33
CA ARG A 103 -19.97 4.45 -2.87
C ARG A 103 -19.22 3.18 -2.51
N LEU A 104 -18.33 2.74 -3.39
CA LEU A 104 -17.37 1.67 -3.15
C LEU A 104 -16.15 2.23 -2.40
N ILE A 105 -15.74 1.61 -1.30
CA ILE A 105 -14.53 1.98 -0.58
C ILE A 105 -13.38 1.05 -1.02
N VAL A 106 -12.34 1.63 -1.61
CA VAL A 106 -11.23 0.88 -2.22
C VAL A 106 -9.94 1.22 -1.50
N GLY A 107 -9.29 0.20 -0.95
CA GLY A 107 -7.94 0.29 -0.41
C GLY A 107 -6.91 0.30 -1.54
N VAL A 108 -6.14 1.37 -1.63
CA VAL A 108 -5.07 1.60 -2.62
C VAL A 108 -3.90 2.30 -1.93
N ASP A 109 -2.78 2.50 -2.60
CA ASP A 109 -1.75 3.45 -2.17
C ASP A 109 -1.74 4.71 -3.06
N GLN A 110 -0.71 5.53 -2.94
CA GLN A 110 -0.54 6.72 -3.78
C GLN A 110 0.89 6.91 -4.32
N ASN A 111 1.75 5.91 -4.12
CA ASN A 111 3.19 5.94 -4.42
C ASN A 111 3.61 4.81 -5.37
N THR A 112 2.67 4.02 -5.90
CA THR A 112 2.98 3.05 -6.97
C THR A 112 2.69 3.66 -8.33
N ASN A 113 3.69 4.34 -8.90
CA ASN A 113 3.59 4.90 -10.25
C ASN A 113 3.13 3.84 -11.27
N LEU A 114 2.26 4.25 -12.19
CA LEU A 114 1.51 3.42 -13.16
C LEU A 114 0.34 2.59 -12.62
N PHE A 115 0.30 2.24 -11.33
CA PHE A 115 -0.78 1.41 -10.76
C PHE A 115 -1.75 2.22 -9.89
N SER A 116 -1.24 2.80 -8.80
CA SER A 116 -1.98 3.74 -7.97
C SER A 116 -1.03 4.81 -7.47
N PHE A 117 -1.09 5.96 -8.11
CA PHE A 117 -0.24 7.10 -7.76
C PHE A 117 -1.02 8.39 -7.81
N ARG A 118 -0.55 9.37 -7.04
CA ARG A 118 -1.07 10.73 -7.12
C ARG A 118 -0.38 11.45 -8.28
N ASP A 119 -1.15 11.81 -9.29
CA ASP A 119 -0.65 12.61 -10.40
C ASP A 119 -0.19 13.99 -9.87
N PRO A 120 1.08 14.37 -10.06
CA PRO A 120 1.62 15.61 -9.48
C PRO A 120 1.02 16.88 -10.12
N THR A 121 0.41 16.76 -11.30
CA THR A 121 -0.17 17.90 -12.02
C THR A 121 -1.58 18.23 -11.52
N THR A 122 -2.42 17.21 -11.36
CA THR A 122 -3.84 17.33 -11.01
C THR A 122 -4.11 17.06 -9.52
N GLY A 123 -3.19 16.39 -8.83
CA GLY A 123 -3.37 15.93 -7.45
C GLY A 123 -4.33 14.75 -7.30
N THR A 124 -4.84 14.18 -8.40
CA THR A 124 -5.81 13.07 -8.39
C THR A 124 -5.11 11.71 -8.37
N LEU A 125 -5.75 10.70 -7.78
CA LEU A 125 -5.27 9.31 -7.88
C LEU A 125 -5.56 8.76 -9.28
N GLN A 126 -4.55 8.15 -9.89
CA GLN A 126 -4.60 7.57 -11.23
C GLN A 126 -3.73 6.31 -11.30
N GLY A 127 -3.92 5.54 -12.37
CA GLY A 127 -3.15 4.33 -12.66
C GLY A 127 -4.05 3.11 -12.94
N PHE A 128 -3.40 1.99 -13.23
CA PHE A 128 -4.03 0.72 -13.58
C PHE A 128 -5.02 0.23 -12.50
N ASP A 129 -4.61 0.19 -11.23
CA ASP A 129 -5.44 -0.27 -10.12
C ASP A 129 -6.63 0.67 -9.88
N ILE A 130 -6.40 1.98 -10.06
CA ILE A 130 -7.44 3.01 -9.96
C ILE A 130 -8.50 2.85 -11.05
N ASP A 131 -8.09 2.61 -12.30
CA ASP A 131 -9.02 2.45 -13.41
C ASP A 131 -9.79 1.12 -13.30
N VAL A 132 -9.16 0.03 -12.84
CA VAL A 132 -9.86 -1.23 -12.52
C VAL A 132 -10.89 -1.02 -11.40
N ALA A 133 -10.54 -0.31 -10.33
CA ALA A 133 -11.45 -0.02 -9.23
C ALA A 133 -12.67 0.84 -9.65
N LYS A 134 -12.45 1.81 -10.55
CA LYS A 134 -13.52 2.61 -11.16
C LYS A 134 -14.49 1.77 -11.99
N GLU A 135 -14.00 0.73 -12.67
CA GLU A 135 -14.86 -0.19 -13.41
C GLU A 135 -15.72 -1.05 -12.50
N ILE A 136 -15.23 -1.45 -11.32
CA ILE A 136 -16.06 -2.10 -10.30
C ILE A 136 -17.19 -1.16 -9.86
N ALA A 137 -16.88 0.11 -9.58
CA ALA A 137 -17.90 1.10 -9.21
C ALA A 137 -18.89 1.39 -10.36
N ARG A 138 -18.42 1.41 -11.61
CA ARG A 138 -19.29 1.52 -12.78
C ARG A 138 -20.31 0.39 -12.83
N ASP A 139 -19.90 -0.84 -12.57
CA ASP A 139 -20.82 -1.99 -12.60
C ASP A 139 -21.84 -1.94 -11.45
N ILE A 140 -21.47 -1.37 -10.30
CA ILE A 140 -22.38 -1.22 -9.16
C ILE A 140 -23.37 -0.07 -9.39
N PHE A 141 -22.88 1.10 -9.80
CA PHE A 141 -23.63 2.36 -9.74
C PHE A 141 -23.99 2.98 -11.09
N GLY A 142 -23.36 2.52 -12.18
CA GLY A 142 -23.42 3.17 -13.49
C GLY A 142 -22.54 4.42 -13.57
N ASP A 143 -21.79 4.70 -12.49
CA ASP A 143 -20.99 5.89 -12.31
C ASP A 143 -19.62 5.50 -11.71
N PRO A 144 -18.53 5.56 -12.51
CA PRO A 144 -17.20 5.20 -12.05
C PRO A 144 -16.64 6.17 -10.98
N THR A 145 -17.28 7.32 -10.75
CA THR A 145 -16.85 8.29 -9.74
C THR A 145 -17.35 7.97 -8.33
N LYS A 146 -18.22 6.96 -8.17
CA LYS A 146 -18.75 6.50 -6.88
C LYS A 146 -17.76 5.64 -6.11
N VAL A 147 -16.55 6.17 -5.92
CA VAL A 147 -15.43 5.52 -5.23
C VAL A 147 -14.88 6.45 -4.13
N GLU A 148 -14.65 5.88 -2.95
CA GLU A 148 -13.82 6.47 -1.89
C GLU A 148 -12.52 5.68 -1.81
N PHE A 149 -11.39 6.31 -2.16
CA PHE A 149 -10.08 5.68 -2.02
C PHE A 149 -9.54 5.88 -0.60
N ARG A 150 -9.13 4.78 0.04
CA ARG A 150 -8.42 4.79 1.32
C ARG A 150 -6.98 4.40 1.09
N LEU A 151 -6.07 5.27 1.52
CA LEU A 151 -4.64 5.05 1.41
C LEU A 151 -4.20 4.01 2.45
N LEU A 152 -3.58 2.94 1.98
CA LEU A 152 -3.07 1.85 2.78
C LEU A 152 -1.59 1.66 2.50
N THR A 153 -0.84 1.30 3.54
CA THR A 153 0.47 0.69 3.37
C THR A 153 0.31 -0.76 2.94
N THR A 154 1.37 -1.35 2.37
CA THR A 154 1.43 -2.77 2.01
C THR A 154 1.03 -3.69 3.17
N ALA A 155 1.46 -3.37 4.40
CA ALA A 155 1.14 -4.12 5.62
C ALA A 155 -0.33 -3.93 6.07
N GLY A 156 -0.92 -2.76 5.82
CA GLY A 156 -2.28 -2.42 6.23
C GLY A 156 -3.40 -3.10 5.42
N ARG A 157 -3.08 -3.74 4.29
CA ARG A 157 -4.07 -4.36 3.39
C ARG A 157 -4.95 -5.41 4.07
N PHE A 158 -4.34 -6.29 4.88
CA PHE A 158 -5.08 -7.38 5.51
C PHE A 158 -6.04 -6.88 6.58
N SER A 159 -5.56 -6.05 7.51
CA SER A 159 -6.39 -5.52 8.58
C SER A 159 -7.54 -4.68 8.03
N ALA A 160 -7.30 -3.89 6.98
CA ALA A 160 -8.35 -3.10 6.34
C ALA A 160 -9.49 -3.98 5.77
N LEU A 161 -9.16 -5.13 5.17
CA LEU A 161 -10.15 -6.09 4.68
C LEU A 161 -10.82 -6.85 5.82
N GLU A 162 -10.04 -7.36 6.78
CA GLU A 162 -10.52 -8.13 7.92
C GLU A 162 -11.51 -7.31 8.79
N ASN A 163 -11.21 -6.02 8.99
CA ASN A 163 -12.04 -5.10 9.76
C ASN A 163 -13.19 -4.47 8.95
N ASN A 164 -13.29 -4.72 7.64
CA ASN A 164 -14.20 -4.03 6.72
C ASN A 164 -14.01 -2.49 6.69
N ASP A 165 -12.78 -2.02 6.89
CA ASP A 165 -12.43 -0.61 6.66
C ASP A 165 -12.46 -0.25 5.17
N VAL A 166 -12.31 -1.24 4.29
CA VAL A 166 -12.48 -1.12 2.84
C VAL A 166 -13.33 -2.28 2.31
N ASP A 167 -14.01 -2.09 1.19
CA ASP A 167 -14.77 -3.16 0.53
C ASP A 167 -13.84 -4.08 -0.25
N VAL A 168 -12.87 -3.50 -0.96
CA VAL A 168 -11.88 -4.20 -1.77
C VAL A 168 -10.50 -3.54 -1.67
N VAL A 169 -9.44 -4.28 -1.98
CA VAL A 169 -8.06 -3.78 -2.10
C VAL A 169 -7.53 -4.03 -3.51
N ALA A 170 -7.08 -2.96 -4.17
CA ALA A 170 -6.39 -2.98 -5.46
C ALA A 170 -5.01 -2.33 -5.27
N HIS A 171 -4.00 -3.16 -4.96
CA HIS A 171 -2.68 -2.67 -4.55
C HIS A 171 -1.61 -3.75 -4.73
N GLY A 172 -1.31 -4.15 -5.97
CA GLY A 172 -0.27 -5.16 -6.26
C GLY A 172 -0.33 -6.43 -5.40
N PHE A 173 -1.54 -6.96 -5.17
CA PHE A 173 -1.79 -7.93 -4.12
C PHE A 173 -1.63 -9.37 -4.61
N SER A 174 -0.42 -9.92 -4.47
CA SER A 174 -0.11 -11.27 -4.94
C SER A 174 -0.89 -12.34 -4.17
N ILE A 175 -1.53 -13.24 -4.91
CA ILE A 175 -2.17 -14.45 -4.40
C ILE A 175 -1.09 -15.40 -3.89
N THR A 176 -1.20 -15.82 -2.63
CA THR A 176 -0.39 -16.92 -2.06
C THR A 176 -1.28 -17.83 -1.23
N CYS A 177 -0.85 -19.07 -0.97
CA CYS A 177 -1.60 -20.00 -0.13
C CYS A 177 -1.89 -19.44 1.26
N GLU A 178 -0.89 -18.80 1.88
CA GLU A 178 -1.03 -18.17 3.19
C GLU A 178 -2.05 -17.02 3.15
N ARG A 179 -1.95 -16.14 2.15
CA ARG A 179 -2.84 -14.98 2.04
C ARG A 179 -4.29 -15.39 1.76
N ALA A 180 -4.51 -16.43 0.96
CA ALA A 180 -5.83 -16.99 0.68
C ALA A 180 -6.49 -17.63 1.92
N GLN A 181 -5.73 -17.95 2.96
CA GLN A 181 -6.28 -18.35 4.25
C GLN A 181 -6.90 -17.17 5.01
N ARG A 182 -6.46 -15.94 4.76
CA ARG A 182 -6.90 -14.73 5.50
C ARG A 182 -7.96 -13.92 4.78
N VAL A 183 -7.86 -13.79 3.45
CA VAL A 183 -8.74 -12.94 2.64
C VAL A 183 -9.33 -13.71 1.46
N GLY A 184 -10.37 -13.16 0.85
CA GLY A 184 -10.89 -13.58 -0.44
C GLY A 184 -10.11 -12.90 -1.56
N PHE A 185 -9.89 -13.60 -2.66
CA PHE A 185 -9.27 -13.03 -3.86
C PHE A 185 -10.21 -13.18 -5.05
N SER A 186 -10.26 -12.15 -5.89
CA SER A 186 -10.76 -12.29 -7.26
C SER A 186 -9.90 -13.25 -8.07
N THR A 187 -10.31 -13.52 -9.30
CA THR A 187 -9.41 -14.01 -10.35
C THR A 187 -8.26 -13.04 -10.56
N GLU A 188 -7.14 -13.57 -11.04
CA GLU A 188 -5.97 -12.77 -11.36
C GLU A 188 -6.30 -11.70 -12.42
N TYR A 189 -6.01 -10.44 -12.12
CA TYR A 189 -6.21 -9.33 -13.06
C TYR A 189 -4.89 -8.77 -13.61
N PHE A 190 -3.75 -9.14 -13.01
CA PHE A 190 -2.44 -8.73 -13.48
C PHE A 190 -1.39 -9.80 -13.15
N ARG A 191 -0.47 -10.06 -14.09
CA ARG A 191 0.62 -11.03 -13.95
C ARG A 191 1.96 -10.33 -14.03
N ALA A 192 2.77 -10.47 -12.98
CA ALA A 192 4.09 -9.83 -12.88
C ALA A 192 5.21 -10.84 -12.63
N PHE A 193 6.46 -10.40 -12.73
CA PHE A 193 7.62 -11.24 -12.42
C PHE A 193 8.67 -10.45 -11.64
N GLN A 194 9.15 -11.00 -10.53
CA GLN A 194 10.20 -10.33 -9.77
C GLN A 194 11.52 -10.25 -10.55
N ARG A 195 12.09 -9.05 -10.64
CA ARG A 195 13.38 -8.74 -11.28
C ARG A 195 14.21 -7.79 -10.41
N ILE A 196 15.26 -7.22 -11.00
CA ILE A 196 16.21 -6.33 -10.34
C ILE A 196 16.27 -5.01 -11.11
N LEU A 197 16.25 -3.89 -10.40
CA LEU A 197 16.49 -2.55 -10.92
C LEU A 197 17.84 -2.04 -10.40
N VAL A 198 18.69 -1.52 -11.29
CA VAL A 198 20.05 -1.06 -10.97
C VAL A 198 20.33 0.28 -11.66
N PRO A 199 21.34 1.06 -11.20
CA PRO A 199 21.84 2.20 -11.95
C PRO A 199 22.35 1.76 -13.32
N ARG A 200 22.16 2.59 -14.35
CA ARG A 200 22.78 2.39 -15.65
C ARG A 200 24.29 2.34 -15.51
N GLY A 201 24.92 1.37 -16.18
CA GLY A 201 26.36 1.11 -16.08
C GLY A 201 26.78 0.29 -14.85
N SER A 202 25.83 -0.20 -14.04
CA SER A 202 26.13 -1.21 -13.01
C SER A 202 26.52 -2.55 -13.65
N ASP A 203 27.49 -3.24 -13.04
CA ASP A 203 27.91 -4.60 -13.41
C ASP A 203 26.95 -5.69 -12.89
N ILE A 204 25.94 -5.33 -12.10
CA ILE A 204 24.92 -6.25 -11.59
C ILE A 204 24.03 -6.68 -12.76
N ALA A 205 24.11 -7.96 -13.14
CA ALA A 205 23.34 -8.56 -14.21
C ALA A 205 22.34 -9.60 -13.70
N GLY A 206 22.44 -10.07 -12.45
CA GLY A 206 21.53 -11.05 -11.88
C GLY A 206 21.68 -11.24 -10.38
N PRO A 207 20.98 -12.23 -9.79
CA PRO A 207 20.98 -12.45 -8.34
C PRO A 207 22.37 -12.82 -7.79
N ALA A 208 23.21 -13.51 -8.56
CA ALA A 208 24.57 -13.86 -8.16
C ALA A 208 25.46 -12.63 -7.89
N ASP A 209 25.20 -11.51 -8.57
CA ASP A 209 25.99 -10.28 -8.43
C ASP A 209 25.56 -9.43 -7.22
N LEU A 210 24.51 -9.86 -6.50
CA LEU A 210 24.00 -9.18 -5.30
C LEU A 210 24.78 -9.55 -4.03
N ALA A 211 25.67 -10.55 -4.08
CA ALA A 211 26.50 -10.94 -2.95
C ALA A 211 27.35 -9.75 -2.46
N GLY A 212 27.27 -9.45 -1.16
CA GLY A 212 27.94 -8.29 -0.54
C GLY A 212 27.39 -6.92 -0.97
N LYS A 213 26.29 -6.86 -1.74
CA LYS A 213 25.63 -5.62 -2.13
C LYS A 213 24.51 -5.26 -1.16
N ARG A 214 24.04 -4.02 -1.27
CA ARG A 214 22.84 -3.54 -0.57
C ARG A 214 21.65 -3.59 -1.51
N VAL A 215 20.63 -4.36 -1.14
CA VAL A 215 19.42 -4.53 -1.95
C VAL A 215 18.23 -3.92 -1.23
N CYS A 216 17.61 -2.91 -1.83
CA CYS A 216 16.37 -2.36 -1.30
C CYS A 216 15.17 -3.22 -1.74
N THR A 217 14.28 -3.54 -0.80
CA THR A 217 13.02 -4.21 -1.06
C THR A 217 12.00 -3.80 0.01
N PHE A 218 10.82 -4.40 0.04
CA PHE A 218 9.68 -3.87 0.79
C PHE A 218 9.26 -4.81 1.92
N LEU A 219 8.98 -4.24 3.10
CA LEU A 219 8.51 -4.98 4.26
C LEU A 219 7.18 -5.70 3.96
N ASP A 220 7.00 -6.87 4.56
CA ASP A 220 5.78 -7.69 4.45
C ASP A 220 5.37 -8.05 3.01
N THR A 221 6.35 -8.15 2.11
CA THR A 221 6.16 -8.56 0.70
C THR A 221 6.73 -9.93 0.39
N THR A 222 6.21 -10.53 -0.67
CA THR A 222 6.81 -11.71 -1.32
C THR A 222 8.22 -11.39 -1.84
N SER A 223 8.46 -10.14 -2.28
CA SER A 223 9.75 -9.71 -2.80
C SER A 223 10.88 -9.82 -1.79
N LEU A 224 10.64 -9.45 -0.52
CA LEU A 224 11.60 -9.61 0.56
C LEU A 224 12.06 -11.06 0.71
N GLY A 225 11.11 -11.99 0.81
CA GLY A 225 11.42 -13.41 0.93
C GLY A 225 12.21 -13.93 -0.27
N THR A 226 11.88 -13.49 -1.48
CA THR A 226 12.63 -13.86 -2.69
C THR A 226 14.07 -13.37 -2.63
N VAL A 227 14.31 -12.11 -2.27
CA VAL A 227 15.68 -11.56 -2.16
C VAL A 227 16.48 -12.36 -1.14
N GLN A 228 15.91 -12.68 0.03
CA GLN A 228 16.57 -13.50 1.04
C GLN A 228 16.99 -14.88 0.50
N ARG A 229 16.18 -15.49 -0.39
CA ARG A 229 16.47 -16.81 -0.98
C ARG A 229 17.49 -16.77 -2.12
N VAL A 230 17.37 -15.81 -3.03
CA VAL A 230 18.18 -15.77 -4.26
C VAL A 230 19.49 -15.00 -4.08
N ALA A 231 19.58 -14.16 -3.06
CA ALA A 231 20.75 -13.37 -2.71
C ALA A 231 20.98 -13.35 -1.18
N PRO A 232 21.19 -14.52 -0.53
CA PRO A 232 21.35 -14.62 0.92
C PRO A 232 22.55 -13.82 1.47
N ASP A 233 23.56 -13.58 0.63
CA ASP A 233 24.78 -12.83 0.96
C ASP A 233 24.62 -11.30 0.80
N ALA A 234 23.43 -10.82 0.42
CA ALA A 234 23.15 -9.39 0.31
C ALA A 234 22.74 -8.78 1.67
N THR A 235 23.12 -7.52 1.89
CA THR A 235 22.49 -6.72 2.96
C THR A 235 21.17 -6.17 2.43
N ILE A 236 20.05 -6.51 3.05
CA ILE A 236 18.73 -6.05 2.60
C ILE A 236 18.34 -4.78 3.36
N ILE A 237 17.89 -3.77 2.63
CA ILE A 237 17.26 -2.55 3.17
C ILE A 237 15.76 -2.70 2.91
N ALA A 238 15.03 -3.14 3.92
CA ALA A 238 13.59 -3.33 3.82
C ALA A 238 12.85 -2.05 4.24
N VAL A 239 12.10 -1.44 3.33
CA VAL A 239 11.38 -0.17 3.55
C VAL A 239 9.86 -0.40 3.54
N PRO A 240 9.06 0.46 4.21
CA PRO A 240 7.61 0.29 4.24
C PRO A 240 6.91 0.65 2.92
N ASP A 241 7.42 1.67 2.21
CA ASP A 241 6.76 2.30 1.06
C ASP A 241 7.55 2.15 -0.24
N TRP A 242 6.86 2.17 -1.39
CA TRP A 242 7.46 1.82 -2.69
C TRP A 242 8.51 2.82 -3.18
N ASP A 243 8.21 4.11 -3.03
CA ASP A 243 9.06 5.23 -3.41
C ASP A 243 10.31 5.37 -2.53
N ASP A 244 10.29 4.83 -1.31
CA ASP A 244 11.46 4.82 -0.43
C ASP A 244 12.64 4.08 -1.05
N CYS A 245 12.40 3.01 -1.81
CA CYS A 245 13.49 2.34 -2.50
C CYS A 245 14.07 3.17 -3.64
N LEU A 246 13.25 3.92 -4.38
CA LEU A 246 13.76 4.84 -5.41
C LEU A 246 14.63 5.92 -4.78
N VAL A 247 14.18 6.53 -3.68
CA VAL A 247 14.95 7.52 -2.93
C VAL A 247 16.25 6.91 -2.37
N THR A 248 16.18 5.69 -1.84
CA THR A 248 17.34 4.95 -1.32
C THR A 248 18.37 4.70 -2.43
N MET A 249 17.92 4.34 -3.64
CA MET A 249 18.78 4.17 -4.81
C MET A 249 19.40 5.49 -5.27
N GLN A 250 18.60 6.57 -5.34
CA GLN A 250 19.07 7.91 -5.72
C GLN A 250 20.14 8.46 -4.74
N LYS A 251 19.99 8.18 -3.45
CA LYS A 251 20.98 8.50 -2.41
C LYS A 251 22.20 7.56 -2.38
N ARG A 252 22.27 6.60 -3.31
CA ARG A 252 23.30 5.53 -3.36
C ARG A 252 23.40 4.78 -2.02
N GLN A 253 22.27 4.64 -1.33
CA GLN A 253 22.16 3.89 -0.08
C GLN A 253 21.87 2.41 -0.33
N ALA A 254 21.35 2.07 -1.50
CA ALA A 254 21.30 0.72 -2.05
C ALA A 254 22.04 0.67 -3.40
N ASP A 255 22.45 -0.53 -3.79
CA ASP A 255 23.13 -0.82 -5.06
C ASP A 255 22.15 -1.42 -6.09
N ALA A 256 21.05 -2.02 -5.61
CA ALA A 256 19.95 -2.53 -6.41
C ALA A 256 18.61 -2.43 -5.66
N THR A 257 17.49 -2.43 -6.39
CA THR A 257 16.15 -2.68 -5.85
C THR A 257 15.59 -3.95 -6.47
N SER A 258 14.87 -4.78 -5.70
CA SER A 258 14.18 -5.95 -6.26
C SER A 258 12.72 -6.05 -5.81
N THR A 259 11.85 -6.14 -6.81
CA THR A 259 10.43 -6.46 -6.72
C THR A 259 9.91 -6.81 -8.12
N SER A 260 8.60 -6.90 -8.30
CA SER A 260 7.93 -7.18 -9.57
C SER A 260 8.36 -6.18 -10.64
N ASP A 261 8.69 -6.68 -11.83
CA ASP A 261 9.08 -5.91 -13.01
C ASP A 261 8.16 -4.73 -13.29
N SER A 262 6.88 -4.90 -13.01
CA SER A 262 5.84 -3.90 -13.20
C SER A 262 5.96 -2.73 -12.24
N LEU A 263 6.30 -2.98 -10.97
CA LEU A 263 6.62 -1.93 -10.01
C LEU A 263 7.97 -1.28 -10.36
N LEU A 264 8.96 -2.09 -10.76
CA LEU A 264 10.27 -1.57 -11.19
C LEU A 264 10.17 -0.68 -12.42
N ALA A 265 9.23 -0.93 -13.34
CA ALA A 265 8.91 -0.07 -14.47
C ALA A 265 8.35 1.28 -14.01
N GLY A 266 7.49 1.27 -12.99
CA GLY A 266 7.01 2.48 -12.33
C GLY A 266 8.15 3.30 -11.71
N LEU A 267 9.15 2.65 -11.10
CA LEU A 267 10.34 3.32 -10.56
C LEU A 267 11.27 3.85 -11.68
N ALA A 268 11.54 3.03 -12.69
CA ALA A 268 12.42 3.39 -13.81
C ALA A 268 11.87 4.53 -14.68
N SER A 269 10.54 4.65 -14.78
CA SER A 269 9.90 5.77 -15.49
C SER A 269 10.00 7.10 -14.73
N GLN A 270 10.23 7.06 -13.41
CA GLN A 270 10.45 8.27 -12.61
C GLN A 270 11.91 8.72 -12.62
N ASP A 271 12.86 7.82 -12.87
CA ASP A 271 14.28 8.16 -12.98
C ASP A 271 14.99 7.34 -14.09
N PRO A 272 15.30 7.97 -15.23
CA PRO A 272 15.86 7.28 -16.39
C PRO A 272 17.31 6.80 -16.19
N ASN A 273 17.95 7.14 -15.06
CA ASN A 273 19.27 6.64 -14.69
C ASN A 273 19.23 5.19 -14.19
N PHE A 274 18.05 4.60 -14.00
CA PHE A 274 17.91 3.20 -13.63
C PHE A 274 17.45 2.34 -14.83
N GLN A 275 17.73 1.04 -14.73
CA GLN A 275 17.34 0.04 -15.72
C GLN A 275 17.03 -1.30 -15.05
N ILE A 276 16.07 -2.04 -15.61
CA ILE A 276 15.70 -3.37 -15.13
C ILE A 276 16.63 -4.41 -15.78
N VAL A 277 17.23 -5.28 -14.98
CA VAL A 277 18.24 -6.28 -15.39
C VAL A 277 17.91 -7.68 -14.86
N GLY A 278 18.65 -8.67 -15.38
CA GLY A 278 18.64 -10.05 -14.91
C GLY A 278 17.42 -10.90 -15.27
N PRO A 279 17.45 -12.20 -14.96
CA PRO A 279 16.32 -13.07 -15.23
C PRO A 279 15.15 -12.76 -14.29
N ARG A 280 14.02 -13.43 -14.52
CA ARG A 280 12.96 -13.55 -13.52
C ARG A 280 13.52 -14.34 -12.33
N LEU A 281 13.39 -13.82 -11.12
CA LEU A 281 14.07 -14.39 -9.94
C LEU A 281 13.36 -15.63 -9.38
N GLU A 282 12.03 -15.70 -9.50
CA GLU A 282 11.21 -16.84 -9.07
C GLU A 282 9.99 -17.03 -9.99
N THR A 283 8.99 -17.79 -9.53
CA THR A 283 7.70 -18.01 -10.20
C THR A 283 6.91 -16.72 -10.34
N GLU A 284 5.86 -16.79 -11.17
CA GLU A 284 5.02 -15.65 -11.51
C GLU A 284 4.32 -15.09 -10.26
N GLU A 285 4.10 -13.77 -10.26
CA GLU A 285 3.28 -13.10 -9.27
C GLU A 285 1.88 -12.87 -9.85
N HIS A 286 0.90 -13.59 -9.29
CA HIS A 286 -0.49 -13.46 -9.68
C HIS A 286 -1.17 -12.41 -8.80
N TRP A 287 -1.49 -11.24 -9.33
CA TRP A 287 -2.15 -10.19 -8.56
C TRP A 287 -3.67 -10.28 -8.70
N ALA A 288 -4.37 -10.16 -7.57
CA ALA A 288 -5.83 -10.18 -7.48
C ALA A 288 -6.37 -8.98 -6.71
N ILE A 289 -7.65 -8.70 -6.88
CA ILE A 289 -8.40 -7.80 -6.01
C ILE A 289 -8.67 -8.55 -4.70
N GLY A 290 -8.18 -7.99 -3.60
CA GLY A 290 -8.43 -8.52 -2.26
C GLY A 290 -9.82 -8.12 -1.76
N VAL A 291 -10.50 -9.04 -1.10
CA VAL A 291 -11.84 -8.87 -0.53
C VAL A 291 -11.86 -9.51 0.86
N ASN A 292 -12.71 -9.05 1.78
CA ASN A 292 -12.92 -9.78 3.04
C ASN A 292 -13.28 -11.24 2.74
N LYS A 293 -12.66 -12.19 3.45
CA LYS A 293 -12.80 -13.64 3.21
C LYS A 293 -14.25 -14.13 3.23
N TYR A 294 -15.10 -13.50 4.02
CA TYR A 294 -16.48 -13.92 4.23
C TYR A 294 -17.48 -13.24 3.28
N LYS A 295 -17.01 -12.32 2.42
CA LYS A 295 -17.84 -11.58 1.45
C LYS A 295 -17.80 -12.25 0.06
N GLU A 296 -18.22 -13.51 0.00
CA GLU A 296 -18.21 -14.28 -1.27
C GLU A 296 -19.06 -13.63 -2.36
N ASP A 297 -20.19 -13.01 -2.00
CA ASP A 297 -21.05 -12.30 -2.94
C ASP A 297 -20.30 -11.16 -3.65
N LEU A 298 -19.42 -10.45 -2.92
CA LEU A 298 -18.57 -9.41 -3.47
C LEU A 298 -17.43 -9.99 -4.32
N VAL A 299 -16.80 -11.10 -3.92
CA VAL A 299 -15.79 -11.79 -4.75
C VAL A 299 -16.39 -12.17 -6.11
N ARG A 300 -17.58 -12.77 -6.11
CA ARG A 300 -18.30 -13.14 -7.33
C ARG A 300 -18.66 -11.94 -8.19
N PHE A 301 -19.04 -10.83 -7.57
CA PHE A 301 -19.34 -9.59 -8.29
C PHE A 301 -18.10 -9.04 -8.97
N VAL A 302 -16.98 -8.90 -8.23
CA VAL A 302 -15.70 -8.43 -8.78
C VAL A 302 -15.23 -9.33 -9.92
N ASN A 303 -15.39 -10.65 -9.80
CA ASN A 303 -15.07 -11.56 -10.91
C ASN A 303 -15.93 -11.36 -12.15
N GLY A 304 -17.19 -10.96 -11.99
CA GLY A 304 -18.05 -10.56 -13.09
C GLY A 304 -17.54 -9.32 -13.82
N THR A 305 -17.14 -8.30 -13.06
CA THR A 305 -16.48 -7.11 -13.62
C THR A 305 -15.22 -7.50 -14.38
N LEU A 306 -14.32 -8.29 -13.77
CA LEU A 306 -13.08 -8.69 -14.43
C LEU A 306 -13.35 -9.48 -15.71
N ASP A 307 -14.32 -10.40 -15.72
CA ASP A 307 -14.71 -11.13 -16.95
C ASP A 307 -15.23 -10.20 -18.04
N ARG A 308 -16.03 -9.19 -17.68
CA ARG A 308 -16.45 -8.14 -18.60
C ARG A 308 -15.23 -7.41 -19.18
N LEU A 309 -14.30 -6.95 -18.34
CA LEU A 309 -13.10 -6.23 -18.81
C LEU A 309 -12.24 -7.06 -19.77
N ARG A 310 -12.16 -8.37 -19.54
CA ARG A 310 -11.46 -9.30 -20.42
C ARG A 310 -12.18 -9.46 -21.77
N ALA A 311 -13.50 -9.56 -21.75
CA ALA A 311 -14.31 -9.84 -22.93
C ALA A 311 -14.55 -8.62 -23.82
N ASP A 312 -14.69 -7.42 -23.24
CA ASP A 312 -15.03 -6.20 -23.97
C ASP A 312 -13.80 -5.37 -24.41
N GLY A 313 -12.59 -5.80 -24.03
CA GLY A 313 -11.33 -5.13 -24.38
C GLY A 313 -10.95 -3.98 -23.44
N THR A 314 -11.77 -3.65 -22.44
CA THR A 314 -11.47 -2.59 -21.46
C THR A 314 -10.17 -2.87 -20.71
N TRP A 315 -9.90 -4.14 -20.37
CA TRP A 315 -8.64 -4.50 -19.71
C TRP A 315 -7.43 -4.13 -20.57
N MET A 316 -7.46 -4.45 -21.87
CA MET A 316 -6.39 -4.09 -22.80
C MET A 316 -6.25 -2.57 -22.92
N SER A 317 -7.37 -1.84 -22.96
CA SER A 317 -7.31 -0.37 -22.98
C SER A 317 -6.66 0.22 -21.72
N ILE A 318 -6.90 -0.36 -20.54
CA ILE A 318 -6.27 0.08 -19.29
C ILE A 318 -4.77 -0.31 -19.32
N TYR A 319 -4.43 -1.51 -19.78
CA TYR A 319 -3.04 -1.95 -19.92
C TYR A 319 -2.24 -1.07 -20.88
N ASP A 320 -2.79 -0.77 -22.06
CA ASP A 320 -2.13 0.05 -23.09
C ASP A 320 -1.89 1.48 -22.60
N ARG A 321 -2.82 2.00 -21.80
CA ARG A 321 -2.72 3.34 -21.22
C ARG A 321 -1.58 3.45 -20.21
N TRP A 322 -1.37 2.43 -19.37
CA TRP A 322 -0.50 2.55 -18.19
C TRP A 322 0.79 1.72 -18.28
N ILE A 323 0.77 0.56 -18.93
CA ILE A 323 1.76 -0.50 -18.74
C ILE A 323 2.50 -0.88 -20.03
N ALA A 324 1.84 -0.82 -21.19
CA ALA A 324 2.42 -1.31 -22.44
C ALA A 324 3.72 -0.58 -22.85
N ALA A 325 3.80 0.74 -22.59
CA ALA A 325 4.99 1.51 -22.94
C ALA A 325 6.26 1.06 -22.17
N PRO A 326 6.24 0.89 -20.83
CA PRO A 326 7.42 0.46 -20.09
C PRO A 326 7.68 -1.05 -20.06
N LEU A 327 6.65 -1.91 -20.15
CA LEU A 327 6.82 -3.38 -20.06
C LEU A 327 6.71 -4.11 -21.40
N GLY A 328 6.24 -3.43 -22.44
CA GLY A 328 5.96 -4.04 -23.74
C GLY A 328 4.54 -4.61 -23.86
N PRO A 329 4.16 -5.10 -25.04
CA PRO A 329 2.83 -5.62 -25.29
C PRO A 329 2.61 -6.98 -24.63
N VAL A 330 1.33 -7.28 -24.33
CA VAL A 330 0.87 -8.61 -23.88
C VAL A 330 -0.14 -9.18 -24.87
N ALA A 331 -0.28 -10.51 -24.89
CA ALA A 331 -1.27 -11.18 -25.74
C ALA A 331 -2.73 -10.93 -25.29
N GLY A 332 -2.92 -10.59 -24.01
CA GLY A 332 -4.23 -10.38 -23.42
C GLY A 332 -4.19 -10.38 -21.89
N PRO A 333 -5.34 -10.17 -21.24
CA PRO A 333 -5.47 -10.31 -19.80
C PRO A 333 -5.16 -11.74 -19.32
N PRO A 334 -4.70 -11.93 -18.06
CA PRO A 334 -4.59 -13.26 -17.46
C PRO A 334 -5.93 -14.00 -17.50
N PRO A 335 -5.96 -15.30 -17.84
CA PRO A 335 -7.19 -16.07 -17.90
C PRO A 335 -7.78 -16.29 -16.50
N ALA A 336 -9.11 -16.28 -16.41
CA ALA A 336 -9.83 -16.60 -15.19
C ALA A 336 -9.81 -18.11 -14.90
N THR A 337 -9.66 -18.47 -13.62
CA THR A 337 -9.82 -19.85 -13.12
C THR A 337 -10.85 -19.84 -11.98
N TYR A 338 -11.81 -20.77 -12.03
CA TYR A 338 -12.89 -20.87 -11.05
C TYR A 338 -12.94 -22.25 -10.41
N ARG A 339 -13.28 -22.30 -9.11
CA ARG A 339 -13.37 -23.56 -8.33
C ARG A 339 -14.79 -24.12 -8.20
N ASP A 340 -15.80 -23.37 -8.63
CA ASP A 340 -17.23 -23.71 -8.61
C ASP A 340 -17.95 -23.25 -9.88
#